data_AF-A0A3N5GKK1-F1
#
_entry.id   AF-A0A3N5GKK1-F1
#
_cell.length_a   1.000
_cell.length_b   1.000
_cell.length_c   1.000
_cell.angle_alpha   90.00
_cell.angle_beta   90.00
_cell.angle_gamma   90.00
#
_symmetry.space_group_name_H-M   'P 1'
#
loop_
_entity.id
_entity.type
_entity.pdbx_description
1 polymer ?
#
loop_
_entity_poly.entity_id
_entity_poly.type
_entity_poly.pdbx_seq_one_letter_code
_entity_poly.pdbx_strand_id
1 'polypeptide(L)'
;MRHVLQELIASVTPTHSTDLGCKACVALAVLFLSCSAMPPAHDEARLTATQPAYSLVFIIHGDGDYLYHDTLGNARRADEDILSKAQAIAARNPNAEVFLFHEIERRHVLFLIPRRDGHAYYYRNGRLVAQKSYWRDQGASRFDPEVRLYEQFAATQPRPPLLFFFYFGHEIPEFNGAGYDASYSKRRVTIDDLAEGVKSFVADSTKIDVLALATCFGGTPYTIGALAPYARYIIASPDNLHLSYFDLEPLASLDAGSGDNEVAGFADRFARNAFEQLANEVQTTVSVVVYDVNGVGDFIDSVAGVYDRTVTAANRMSTASVEHCDCADDSAYALPGMSDGLTVFYRAPRFGRGKYKPDHSGWECWRIAE
;
A
#
# COMPACT_ATOMS: atom_id res chain seq x y z
N MET A 1 3.83 8.37 56.19
CA MET A 1 3.51 8.32 57.64
C MET A 1 2.22 7.52 57.82
N ARG A 2 2.33 6.31 58.39
CA ARG A 2 1.26 5.48 59.01
C ARG A 2 0.13 5.01 58.06
N HIS A 3 -0.26 3.74 57.92
CA HIS A 3 -0.25 2.57 58.80
C HIS A 3 -0.17 1.29 57.92
N VAL A 4 0.78 0.38 58.19
CA VAL A 4 0.60 -0.93 58.84
C VAL A 4 -0.15 -1.96 57.99
N LEU A 5 0.62 -2.87 57.37
CA LEU A 5 0.15 -4.20 56.98
C LEU A 5 1.19 -5.21 57.47
N GLN A 6 0.91 -5.83 58.63
CA GLN A 6 1.65 -6.96 59.18
C GLN A 6 0.64 -8.07 59.48
N GLU A 7 0.96 -9.25 58.94
CA GLU A 7 0.71 -10.60 59.45
C GLU A 7 -0.73 -11.10 59.58
N LEU A 8 -1.02 -12.17 58.83
CA LEU A 8 -1.41 -13.44 59.44
C LEU A 8 -1.10 -14.60 58.48
N ILE A 9 0.03 -15.24 58.78
CA ILE A 9 0.35 -16.61 58.37
C ILE A 9 -0.49 -17.52 59.26
N ALA A 10 -1.36 -18.33 58.67
CA ALA A 10 -1.94 -19.49 59.34
C ALA A 10 -1.82 -20.71 58.42
N SER A 11 -1.20 -21.72 59.00
CA SER A 11 -0.87 -23.04 58.49
C SER A 11 -2.06 -23.80 57.90
N VAL A 12 -1.90 -24.30 56.67
CA VAL A 12 -2.66 -25.45 56.17
C VAL A 12 -1.67 -26.50 55.69
N THR A 13 -1.66 -27.63 56.37
CA THR A 13 -0.91 -28.83 56.00
C THR A 13 -1.52 -29.48 54.74
N PRO A 14 -0.71 -29.97 53.80
CA PRO A 14 -1.19 -30.54 52.54
C PRO A 14 -1.51 -32.03 52.69
N THR A 15 -2.70 -32.44 52.28
CA THR A 15 -2.98 -33.84 51.92
C THR A 15 -2.73 -34.02 50.43
N HIS A 16 -1.80 -34.92 50.12
CA HIS A 16 -1.40 -35.33 48.79
C HIS A 16 -2.59 -35.85 47.96
N SER A 17 -2.80 -35.24 46.79
CA SER A 17 -3.43 -35.88 45.63
C SER A 17 -2.46 -35.72 44.45
N THR A 18 -1.60 -36.72 44.28
CA THR A 18 -0.66 -36.84 43.16
C THR A 18 -1.36 -37.56 42.02
N ASP A 19 -2.16 -36.85 41.21
CA ASP A 19 -2.48 -37.36 39.85
C ASP A 19 -2.97 -36.31 38.82
N LEU A 20 -3.00 -35.02 39.15
CA LEU A 20 -3.39 -33.95 38.20
C LEU A 20 -2.24 -33.09 37.65
N GLY A 21 -1.00 -33.34 38.07
CA GLY A 21 0.15 -32.50 37.72
C GLY A 21 0.78 -32.77 36.35
N CYS A 22 0.53 -33.93 35.74
CA CYS A 22 1.26 -34.34 34.53
C CYS A 22 0.55 -33.93 33.22
N LYS A 23 -0.78 -33.84 33.20
CA LYS A 23 -1.54 -33.52 31.97
C LYS A 23 -1.51 -32.03 31.60
N ALA A 24 -1.45 -31.14 32.59
CA ALA A 24 -1.37 -29.69 32.35
C ALA A 24 -0.01 -29.25 31.78
N CYS A 25 1.09 -29.88 32.21
CA CYS A 25 2.43 -29.57 31.69
C CYS A 25 2.62 -30.02 30.24
N VAL A 26 2.00 -31.13 29.81
CA VAL A 26 2.10 -31.60 28.42
C VAL A 26 1.32 -30.70 27.45
N ALA A 27 0.14 -30.21 27.84
CA ALA A 27 -0.63 -29.27 27.00
C ALA A 27 0.09 -27.91 26.85
N LEU A 28 0.78 -27.43 27.89
CA LEU A 28 1.58 -26.21 27.83
C LEU A 28 2.85 -26.40 26.98
N ALA A 29 3.50 -27.56 27.05
CA ALA A 29 4.68 -27.86 26.24
C ALA A 29 4.36 -27.99 24.73
N VAL A 30 3.18 -28.51 24.37
CA VAL A 30 2.73 -28.58 22.96
C VAL A 30 2.48 -27.18 22.38
N LEU A 31 2.04 -26.22 23.20
CA LEU A 31 1.89 -24.82 22.78
C LEU A 31 3.24 -24.12 22.52
N PHE A 32 4.31 -24.47 23.25
CA PHE A 32 5.65 -23.92 23.02
C PHE A 32 6.45 -24.61 21.90
N LEU A 33 6.10 -25.85 21.55
CA LEU A 33 6.75 -26.60 20.44
C LEU A 33 6.14 -26.28 19.05
N SER A 34 5.03 -25.54 18.97
CA SER A 34 4.52 -24.96 17.72
C SER A 34 5.19 -23.63 17.34
N CYS A 35 6.42 -23.40 17.81
CA CYS A 35 7.33 -22.48 17.16
C CYS A 35 7.74 -23.12 15.83
N SER A 36 6.92 -22.89 14.80
CA SER A 36 7.11 -23.28 13.41
C SER A 36 8.58 -23.13 13.03
N ALA A 37 9.30 -24.24 12.96
CA ALA A 37 10.62 -24.29 12.37
C ALA A 37 10.42 -23.98 10.89
N MET A 38 10.52 -22.70 10.53
CA MET A 38 10.64 -22.31 9.13
C MET A 38 11.87 -23.05 8.59
N PRO A 39 11.76 -23.71 7.42
CA PRO A 39 12.90 -24.34 6.79
C PRO A 39 14.04 -23.30 6.72
N PRO A 40 15.28 -23.67 7.06
CA PRO A 40 16.40 -22.76 6.85
C PRO A 40 16.36 -22.27 5.41
N ALA A 41 16.41 -20.94 5.23
CA ALA A 41 16.47 -20.33 3.91
C ALA A 41 17.59 -21.03 3.14
N HIS A 42 17.26 -21.62 1.99
CA HIS A 42 18.24 -22.32 1.16
C HIS A 42 19.32 -21.33 0.72
N ASP A 43 20.48 -21.35 1.40
CA ASP A 43 21.64 -20.50 1.13
C ASP A 43 22.31 -20.79 -0.24
N GLU A 44 21.85 -21.82 -0.96
CA GLU A 44 22.43 -22.25 -2.25
C GLU A 44 22.13 -21.29 -3.43
N ALA A 45 21.16 -20.38 -3.31
CA ALA A 45 20.83 -19.45 -4.40
C ALA A 45 21.89 -18.35 -4.63
N ARG A 46 22.90 -18.23 -3.76
CA ARG A 46 23.84 -17.10 -3.74
C ARG A 46 24.92 -17.10 -4.83
N LEU A 47 25.20 -18.20 -5.52
CA LEU A 47 26.46 -18.32 -6.28
C LEU A 47 26.37 -18.22 -7.82
N THR A 48 25.18 -18.10 -8.43
CA THR A 48 25.08 -18.10 -9.91
C THR A 48 24.06 -17.14 -10.51
N ALA A 49 23.34 -16.35 -9.71
CA ALA A 49 22.24 -15.55 -10.21
C ALA A 49 22.72 -14.19 -10.75
N THR A 50 22.31 -13.84 -11.98
CA THR A 50 22.54 -12.52 -12.60
C THR A 50 22.06 -11.39 -11.70
N GLN A 51 22.71 -10.23 -11.77
CA GLN A 51 22.24 -9.05 -11.03
C GLN A 51 20.87 -8.62 -11.58
N PRO A 52 19.85 -8.40 -10.73
CA PRO A 52 18.57 -7.86 -11.16
C PRO A 52 18.75 -6.49 -11.83
N ALA A 53 17.97 -6.28 -12.89
CA ALA A 53 17.91 -5.02 -13.62
C ALA A 53 17.06 -3.97 -12.89
N TYR A 54 16.12 -4.39 -12.05
CA TYR A 54 15.23 -3.49 -11.30
C TYR A 54 14.69 -4.14 -10.03
N SER A 55 14.21 -3.31 -9.12
CA SER A 55 13.53 -3.69 -7.88
C SER A 55 12.05 -3.32 -7.96
N LEU A 56 11.18 -4.24 -7.57
CA LEU A 56 9.74 -3.99 -7.40
C LEU A 56 9.37 -4.10 -5.92
N VAL A 57 8.76 -3.06 -5.36
CA VAL A 57 8.28 -3.03 -3.97
C VAL A 57 6.76 -2.93 -3.98
N PHE A 58 6.09 -3.89 -3.34
CA PHE A 58 4.63 -3.95 -3.22
C PHE A 58 4.23 -3.84 -1.75
N ILE A 59 3.42 -2.85 -1.43
CA ILE A 59 2.66 -2.77 -0.18
C ILE A 59 1.21 -3.12 -0.50
N ILE A 60 0.71 -4.23 0.05
CA ILE A 60 -0.65 -4.73 -0.16
C ILE A 60 -1.37 -4.64 1.18
N HIS A 61 -2.18 -3.60 1.35
CA HIS A 61 -2.96 -3.34 2.55
C HIS A 61 -4.32 -4.04 2.51
N GLY A 62 -4.45 -5.15 3.24
CA GLY A 62 -5.67 -5.97 3.36
C GLY A 62 -6.39 -5.85 4.70
N ASP A 63 -5.99 -4.91 5.57
CA ASP A 63 -6.54 -4.74 6.92
C ASP A 63 -7.81 -3.87 6.98
N GLY A 64 -8.69 -4.06 5.99
CA GLY A 64 -9.98 -3.37 5.85
C GLY A 64 -11.11 -4.26 5.29
N ASP A 65 -10.88 -5.57 5.19
CA ASP A 65 -11.83 -6.56 4.63
C ASP A 65 -12.39 -6.14 3.25
N TYR A 66 -11.51 -5.73 2.33
CA TYR A 66 -11.94 -5.29 1.00
C TYR A 66 -12.44 -6.45 0.14
N LEU A 67 -13.77 -6.57 0.10
CA LEU A 67 -14.50 -7.55 -0.68
C LEU A 67 -15.11 -6.92 -1.93
N TYR A 68 -15.03 -7.65 -3.03
CA TYR A 68 -15.70 -7.30 -4.28
C TYR A 68 -16.34 -8.52 -4.92
N HIS A 69 -17.24 -8.28 -5.86
CA HIS A 69 -17.87 -9.35 -6.62
C HIS A 69 -17.32 -9.34 -8.05
N ASP A 70 -16.90 -10.51 -8.54
CA ASP A 70 -16.50 -10.66 -9.94
C ASP A 70 -17.72 -10.65 -10.88
N THR A 71 -17.49 -10.75 -12.20
CA THR A 71 -18.55 -10.76 -13.22
C THR A 71 -19.50 -11.97 -13.12
N LEU A 72 -19.11 -13.01 -12.36
CA LEU A 72 -19.95 -14.17 -12.06
C LEU A 72 -20.70 -14.00 -10.72
N GLY A 73 -20.48 -12.88 -10.01
CA GLY A 73 -21.08 -12.59 -8.72
C GLY A 73 -20.41 -13.31 -7.54
N ASN A 74 -19.19 -13.85 -7.70
CA ASN A 74 -18.48 -14.45 -6.58
C ASN A 74 -17.79 -13.37 -5.73
N ALA A 75 -17.92 -13.46 -4.41
CA ALA A 75 -17.17 -12.63 -3.50
C ALA A 75 -15.66 -12.98 -3.57
N ARG A 76 -14.83 -11.95 -3.68
CA ARG A 76 -13.38 -12.01 -3.83
C ARG A 76 -12.73 -11.06 -2.83
N ARG A 77 -11.60 -11.48 -2.29
CA ARG A 77 -10.74 -10.65 -1.42
C ARG A 77 -9.67 -10.00 -2.29
N ALA A 78 -9.74 -8.69 -2.40
CA ALA A 78 -8.90 -7.96 -3.36
C ALA A 78 -7.41 -8.06 -3.01
N ASP A 79 -7.06 -7.99 -1.73
CA ASP A 79 -5.69 -8.09 -1.24
C ASP A 79 -5.09 -9.46 -1.52
N GLU A 80 -5.84 -10.55 -1.28
CA GLU A 80 -5.42 -11.92 -1.57
C GLU A 80 -5.24 -12.16 -3.07
N ASP A 81 -6.14 -11.63 -3.91
CA ASP A 81 -6.03 -11.69 -5.36
C ASP A 81 -4.78 -10.93 -5.87
N ILE A 82 -4.52 -9.73 -5.34
CA ILE A 82 -3.33 -8.95 -5.69
C ILE A 82 -2.05 -9.63 -5.21
N LEU A 83 -2.03 -10.19 -3.99
CA LEU A 83 -0.88 -10.96 -3.51
C LEU A 83 -0.58 -12.13 -4.45
N SER A 84 -1.59 -12.90 -4.84
CA SER A 84 -1.43 -14.03 -5.76
C SER A 84 -0.85 -13.59 -7.11
N LYS A 85 -1.39 -12.51 -7.68
CA LYS A 85 -0.87 -11.92 -8.93
C LYS A 85 0.59 -11.47 -8.77
N ALA A 86 0.89 -10.72 -7.71
CA ALA A 86 2.25 -10.21 -7.47
C ALA A 86 3.27 -11.34 -7.26
N GLN A 87 2.91 -12.43 -6.57
CA GLN A 87 3.73 -13.64 -6.46
C GLN A 87 3.94 -14.33 -7.82
N ALA A 88 2.91 -14.41 -8.65
CA ALA A 88 3.00 -14.99 -9.99
C ALA A 88 3.89 -14.15 -10.92
N ILE A 89 3.87 -12.82 -10.81
CA ILE A 89 4.81 -11.92 -11.49
C ILE A 89 6.22 -12.15 -10.97
N ALA A 90 6.40 -12.14 -9.66
CA ALA A 90 7.71 -12.31 -9.03
C ALA A 90 8.38 -13.65 -9.40
N ALA A 91 7.60 -14.72 -9.52
CA ALA A 91 8.09 -16.04 -9.93
C ALA A 91 8.43 -16.15 -11.43
N ARG A 92 7.75 -15.37 -12.28
CA ARG A 92 7.96 -15.37 -13.74
C ARG A 92 9.00 -14.36 -14.21
N ASN A 93 9.51 -13.51 -13.32
CA ASN A 93 10.40 -12.41 -13.66
C ASN A 93 11.87 -12.74 -13.30
N PRO A 94 12.70 -13.22 -14.25
CA PRO A 94 14.09 -13.60 -14.00
C PRO A 94 15.04 -12.41 -13.85
N ASN A 95 14.57 -11.18 -14.12
CA ASN A 95 15.41 -9.98 -14.16
C ASN A 95 15.16 -9.04 -12.98
N ALA A 96 14.25 -9.38 -12.07
CA ALA A 96 13.86 -8.53 -10.96
C ALA A 96 14.27 -9.10 -9.61
N GLU A 97 14.42 -8.20 -8.65
CA GLU A 97 14.14 -8.52 -7.26
C GLU A 97 12.80 -7.91 -6.84
N VAL A 98 12.02 -8.67 -6.07
CA VAL A 98 10.65 -8.31 -5.74
C VAL A 98 10.41 -8.47 -4.26
N PHE A 99 9.93 -7.40 -3.63
CA PHE A 99 9.59 -7.34 -2.22
C PHE A 99 8.07 -7.20 -2.11
N LEU A 100 7.41 -8.19 -1.51
CA LEU A 100 5.97 -8.18 -1.31
C LEU A 100 5.68 -8.10 0.19
N PHE A 101 5.00 -7.04 0.61
CA PHE A 101 4.53 -6.85 1.97
C PHE A 101 3.00 -6.90 1.97
N HIS A 102 2.43 -7.97 2.52
CA HIS A 102 1.00 -8.17 2.65
C HIS A 102 0.58 -7.95 4.09
N GLU A 103 -0.17 -6.89 4.32
CA GLU A 103 -0.75 -6.54 5.61
C GLU A 103 -2.15 -7.16 5.71
N ILE A 104 -2.42 -7.90 6.77
CA ILE A 104 -3.71 -8.58 6.98
C ILE A 104 -4.32 -8.17 8.31
N GLU A 105 -5.62 -8.41 8.45
CA GLU A 105 -6.32 -8.19 9.71
C GLU A 105 -5.71 -9.01 10.86
N ARG A 106 -5.43 -8.33 11.97
CA ARG A 106 -4.86 -8.89 13.19
C ARG A 106 -5.85 -9.83 13.85
N ARG A 107 -5.47 -11.11 13.88
CA ARG A 107 -6.23 -12.16 14.57
C ARG A 107 -5.62 -12.49 15.93
N HIS A 108 -6.42 -13.07 16.82
CA HIS A 108 -5.98 -13.51 18.14
C HIS A 108 -6.18 -15.02 18.31
N VAL A 109 -5.21 -15.72 18.90
CA VAL A 109 -5.39 -17.09 19.40
C VAL A 109 -6.12 -17.01 20.74
N LEU A 110 -7.25 -17.70 20.84
CA LEU A 110 -8.07 -17.75 22.05
C LEU A 110 -8.38 -16.35 22.61
N PHE A 111 -8.52 -15.34 21.74
CA PHE A 111 -8.74 -13.93 22.09
C PHE A 111 -7.64 -13.25 22.92
N LEU A 112 -6.55 -13.92 23.28
CA LEU A 112 -5.55 -13.42 24.23
C LEU A 112 -4.19 -13.15 23.58
N ILE A 113 -3.75 -14.02 22.68
CA ILE A 113 -2.41 -13.93 22.11
C ILE A 113 -2.57 -13.41 20.68
N PRO A 114 -2.14 -12.18 20.39
CA PRO A 114 -2.24 -11.67 19.04
C PRO A 114 -1.40 -12.55 18.09
N ARG A 115 -1.78 -12.62 16.82
CA ARG A 115 -0.99 -13.22 15.75
C ARG A 115 -0.34 -12.12 14.93
N ARG A 116 0.82 -12.47 14.35
CA ARG A 116 1.47 -11.70 13.30
C ARG A 116 0.45 -11.36 12.21
N ASP A 117 0.47 -10.11 11.78
CA ASP A 117 -0.51 -9.47 10.93
C ASP A 117 0.12 -8.86 9.67
N GLY A 118 1.35 -9.27 9.38
CA GLY A 118 2.04 -9.00 8.12
C GLY A 118 2.77 -10.23 7.60
N HIS A 119 2.83 -10.37 6.28
CA HIS A 119 3.61 -11.37 5.56
C HIS A 119 4.52 -10.70 4.54
N ALA A 120 5.81 -10.97 4.62
CA ALA A 120 6.82 -10.48 3.69
C ALA A 120 7.35 -11.63 2.83
N TYR A 121 7.46 -11.40 1.53
CA TYR A 121 8.04 -12.32 0.57
C TYR A 121 9.13 -11.59 -0.22
N TYR A 122 10.27 -12.25 -0.40
CA TYR A 122 11.38 -11.74 -1.19
C TYR A 122 11.70 -12.72 -2.30
N TYR A 123 11.54 -12.27 -3.55
CA TYR A 123 11.93 -12.99 -4.73
C TYR A 123 13.16 -12.34 -5.37
N ARG A 124 13.99 -13.17 -5.99
CA ARG A 124 15.10 -12.72 -6.81
C ARG A 124 15.21 -13.62 -8.02
N ASN A 125 15.26 -13.02 -9.20
CA ASN A 125 15.39 -13.70 -10.48
C ASN A 125 14.40 -14.87 -10.63
N GLY A 126 13.11 -14.60 -10.37
CA GLY A 126 12.06 -15.60 -10.51
C GLY A 126 11.93 -16.59 -9.35
N ARG A 127 12.78 -16.50 -8.31
CA ARG A 127 12.83 -17.50 -7.22
C ARG A 127 12.53 -16.87 -5.88
N LEU A 128 11.67 -17.52 -5.08
CA LEU A 128 11.42 -17.14 -3.70
C LEU A 128 12.68 -17.42 -2.86
N VAL A 129 13.28 -16.37 -2.30
CA VAL A 129 14.50 -16.43 -1.48
C VAL A 129 14.16 -16.42 0.01
N ALA A 130 13.19 -15.61 0.41
CA ALA A 130 12.78 -15.52 1.81
C ALA A 130 11.27 -15.29 1.96
N GLN A 131 10.70 -15.81 3.04
CA GLN A 131 9.34 -15.55 3.48
C GLN A 131 9.34 -15.36 5.00
N LYS A 132 8.68 -14.33 5.50
CA LYS A 132 8.60 -14.03 6.93
C LYS A 132 7.22 -13.49 7.30
N SER A 133 6.64 -13.98 8.39
CA SER A 133 5.55 -13.25 9.05
C SER A 133 6.14 -12.22 10.02
N TYR A 134 5.50 -11.07 10.20
CA TYR A 134 5.95 -10.00 11.09
C TYR A 134 4.76 -9.27 11.75
N TRP A 135 5.09 -8.33 12.64
CA TRP A 135 4.14 -7.48 13.35
C TRP A 135 4.20 -6.07 12.78
N ARG A 136 3.06 -5.48 12.41
CA ARG A 136 3.01 -4.13 11.84
C ARG A 136 3.07 -3.00 12.88
N ASP A 137 3.07 -3.33 14.17
CA ASP A 137 3.17 -2.38 15.28
C ASP A 137 4.57 -2.15 15.85
N GLN A 138 5.61 -2.38 15.04
CA GLN A 138 7.00 -2.26 15.47
C GLN A 138 7.69 -1.02 14.90
N GLY A 139 7.65 0.09 15.64
CA GLY A 139 8.37 1.31 15.25
C GLY A 139 7.66 2.59 15.65
N ALA A 140 8.25 3.71 15.25
CA ALA A 140 7.66 5.04 15.33
C ALA A 140 6.80 5.33 14.10
N SER A 141 7.26 4.96 12.90
CA SER A 141 6.48 5.07 11.66
C SER A 141 5.67 3.78 11.41
N ARG A 142 4.56 3.92 10.67
CA ARG A 142 3.73 2.79 10.23
C ARG A 142 4.55 1.77 9.42
N PHE A 143 5.44 2.26 8.56
CA PHE A 143 6.19 1.43 7.60
C PHE A 143 7.54 0.93 8.13
N ASP A 144 7.90 1.24 9.39
CA ASP A 144 9.17 0.79 9.99
C ASP A 144 9.41 -0.74 9.89
N PRO A 145 8.39 -1.61 10.08
CA PRO A 145 8.58 -3.05 9.92
C PRO A 145 8.94 -3.46 8.49
N GLU A 146 8.23 -2.92 7.50
CA GLU A 146 8.44 -3.19 6.07
C GLU A 146 9.79 -2.66 5.60
N VAL A 147 10.16 -1.43 5.98
CA VAL A 147 11.45 -0.82 5.68
C VAL A 147 12.60 -1.68 6.24
N ARG A 148 12.51 -2.09 7.50
CA ARG A 148 13.53 -2.97 8.12
C ARG A 148 13.68 -4.29 7.38
N LEU A 149 12.57 -4.88 6.94
CA LEU A 149 12.59 -6.14 6.19
C LEU A 149 13.15 -5.93 4.78
N TYR A 150 12.79 -4.83 4.11
CA TYR A 150 13.37 -4.43 2.83
C TYR A 150 14.89 -4.29 2.93
N GLU A 151 15.38 -3.51 3.90
CA GLU A 151 16.81 -3.36 4.16
C GLU A 151 17.46 -4.70 4.47
N GLN A 152 16.85 -5.53 5.31
CA GLN A 152 17.39 -6.85 5.65
C GLN A 152 17.55 -7.75 4.42
N PHE A 153 16.57 -7.73 3.51
CA PHE A 153 16.61 -8.51 2.28
C PHE A 153 17.60 -7.92 1.26
N ALA A 154 17.71 -6.59 1.18
CA ALA A 154 18.57 -5.87 0.25
C ALA A 154 20.05 -5.80 0.69
N ALA A 155 20.37 -5.85 1.99
CA ALA A 155 21.66 -5.50 2.60
C ALA A 155 22.89 -6.28 2.10
N THR A 156 22.71 -7.30 1.26
CA THR A 156 23.81 -8.17 0.82
C THR A 156 24.32 -7.85 -0.58
N GLN A 157 23.68 -6.93 -1.32
CA GLN A 157 23.87 -6.83 -2.77
C GLN A 157 23.83 -5.37 -3.27
N PRO A 158 24.48 -5.06 -4.41
CA PRO A 158 24.31 -3.77 -5.07
C PRO A 158 22.84 -3.59 -5.49
N ARG A 159 22.28 -2.41 -5.22
CA ARG A 159 20.91 -2.08 -5.58
C ARG A 159 20.78 -1.99 -7.11
N PRO A 160 19.71 -2.54 -7.70
CA PRO A 160 19.37 -2.31 -9.10
C PRO A 160 19.22 -0.82 -9.42
N PRO A 161 19.45 -0.42 -10.69
CA PRO A 161 19.37 0.97 -11.10
C PRO A 161 17.95 1.55 -11.11
N LEU A 162 16.93 0.70 -11.25
CA LEU A 162 15.53 1.14 -11.32
C LEU A 162 14.71 0.62 -10.13
N LEU A 163 13.86 1.47 -9.59
CA LEU A 163 12.97 1.16 -8.47
C LEU A 163 11.51 1.48 -8.81
N PHE A 164 10.66 0.48 -8.71
CA PHE A 164 9.21 0.61 -8.87
C PHE A 164 8.51 0.34 -7.54
N PHE A 165 7.57 1.20 -7.17
CA PHE A 165 6.82 1.10 -5.91
C PHE A 165 5.33 1.04 -6.19
N PHE A 166 4.64 0.10 -5.56
CA PHE A 166 3.21 -0.11 -5.75
C PHE A 166 2.53 -0.19 -4.39
N TYR A 167 1.52 0.67 -4.18
CA TYR A 167 0.64 0.60 -3.02
C TYR A 167 -0.75 0.14 -3.45
N PHE A 168 -1.27 -0.90 -2.80
CA PHE A 168 -2.64 -1.39 -2.99
C PHE A 168 -3.37 -1.28 -1.67
N GLY A 169 -4.41 -0.45 -1.61
CA GLY A 169 -5.22 -0.29 -0.40
C GLY A 169 -6.43 0.59 -0.60
N HIS A 170 -7.18 0.87 0.45
CA HIS A 170 -8.28 1.83 0.36
C HIS A 170 -7.75 3.25 0.09
N GLU A 171 -8.67 4.20 -0.16
CA GLU A 171 -8.35 5.62 -0.13
C GLU A 171 -7.57 5.96 1.14
N ILE A 172 -6.33 6.42 0.98
CA ILE A 172 -5.53 6.92 2.09
C ILE A 172 -6.02 8.34 2.36
N PRO A 173 -6.50 8.63 3.58
CA PRO A 173 -7.10 9.91 3.85
C PRO A 173 -6.04 11.01 3.90
N GLU A 174 -6.34 12.17 3.33
CA GLU A 174 -5.45 13.34 3.40
C GLU A 174 -5.46 13.99 4.80
N PHE A 175 -6.57 13.84 5.51
CA PHE A 175 -6.75 14.35 6.87
C PHE A 175 -7.56 13.37 7.71
N ASN A 176 -7.43 13.48 9.04
CA ASN A 176 -8.19 12.66 10.00
C ASN A 176 -8.13 11.14 9.77
N GLY A 177 -6.93 10.60 9.51
CA GLY A 177 -6.72 9.17 9.20
C GLY A 177 -6.91 8.16 10.34
N ALA A 178 -7.70 8.48 11.37
CA ALA A 178 -8.06 7.52 12.41
C ALA A 178 -9.00 6.44 11.83
N GLY A 179 -8.79 5.18 12.23
CA GLY A 179 -9.61 4.06 11.76
C GLY A 179 -9.33 3.59 10.33
N TYR A 180 -8.37 4.19 9.63
CA TYR A 180 -7.91 3.69 8.32
C TYR A 180 -7.39 2.24 8.43
N ASP A 181 -6.64 1.97 9.51
CA ASP A 181 -6.10 0.66 9.82
C ASP A 181 -7.01 -0.04 10.83
N ALA A 182 -7.75 -1.09 10.42
CA ALA A 182 -8.75 -1.70 11.28
C ALA A 182 -8.12 -2.35 12.52
N SER A 183 -6.97 -3.01 12.34
CA SER A 183 -6.23 -3.66 13.43
C SER A 183 -5.64 -2.65 14.42
N TYR A 184 -5.30 -1.45 13.93
CA TYR A 184 -4.70 -0.37 14.71
C TYR A 184 -5.51 0.91 14.62
N SER A 185 -6.82 0.84 14.90
CA SER A 185 -7.76 1.96 14.72
C SER A 185 -7.42 3.28 15.43
N LYS A 186 -6.57 3.24 16.47
CA LYS A 186 -6.06 4.44 17.17
C LYS A 186 -4.88 5.11 16.45
N ARG A 187 -4.19 4.38 15.57
CA ARG A 187 -3.15 4.92 14.71
C ARG A 187 -3.83 5.77 13.63
N ARG A 188 -3.30 6.97 13.43
CA ARG A 188 -3.69 7.82 12.31
C ARG A 188 -2.76 7.49 11.16
N VAL A 189 -3.32 7.38 9.97
CA VAL A 189 -2.59 7.07 8.75
C VAL A 189 -3.09 8.00 7.68
N THR A 190 -2.24 8.92 7.24
CA THR A 190 -2.55 9.86 6.17
C THR A 190 -1.58 9.72 5.01
N ILE A 191 -1.79 10.52 3.97
CA ILE A 191 -0.86 10.68 2.85
C ILE A 191 0.54 11.08 3.34
N ASP A 192 0.66 11.87 4.41
CA ASP A 192 1.96 12.25 4.97
C ASP A 192 2.70 11.02 5.54
N ASP A 193 1.98 10.12 6.22
CA ASP A 193 2.54 8.88 6.73
C ASP A 193 2.98 7.95 5.58
N LEU A 194 2.22 7.92 4.47
CA LEU A 194 2.64 7.24 3.25
C LEU A 194 3.92 7.85 2.69
N ALA A 195 3.97 9.17 2.53
CA ALA A 195 5.11 9.88 1.96
C ALA A 195 6.40 9.66 2.78
N GLU A 196 6.32 9.71 4.11
CA GLU A 196 7.47 9.41 4.98
C GLU A 196 7.87 7.91 4.92
N GLY A 197 6.90 7.01 4.75
CA GLY A 197 7.17 5.60 4.48
C GLY A 197 7.91 5.38 3.17
N VAL A 198 7.41 5.97 2.08
CA VAL A 198 7.99 5.91 0.73
C VAL A 198 9.41 6.45 0.72
N LYS A 199 9.65 7.58 1.37
CA LYS A 199 10.98 8.16 1.59
C LYS A 199 11.96 7.15 2.20
N SER A 200 11.51 6.25 3.05
CA SER A 200 12.38 5.26 3.70
C SER A 200 12.80 4.11 2.78
N PHE A 201 12.16 3.94 1.62
CA PHE A 201 12.57 2.94 0.61
C PHE A 201 13.60 3.48 -0.38
N VAL A 202 13.70 4.81 -0.52
CA VAL A 202 14.69 5.47 -1.35
C VAL A 202 15.97 5.74 -0.57
N ALA A 203 17.14 5.48 -1.16
CA ALA A 203 18.38 6.05 -0.61
C ALA A 203 18.40 7.56 -0.85
N ASP A 204 19.25 8.28 -0.11
CA ASP A 204 19.37 9.76 -0.06
C ASP A 204 19.47 10.51 -1.41
N SER A 205 19.56 9.83 -2.55
CA SER A 205 19.63 10.46 -3.88
C SER A 205 18.82 9.79 -5.01
N THR A 206 18.14 8.66 -4.76
CA THR A 206 17.43 7.92 -5.83
C THR A 206 15.93 8.10 -5.69
N LYS A 207 15.28 8.84 -6.60
CA LYS A 207 13.82 8.80 -6.72
C LYS A 207 13.36 7.41 -7.18
N ILE A 208 12.15 7.02 -6.78
CA ILE A 208 11.40 5.91 -7.39
C ILE A 208 11.10 6.28 -8.84
N ASP A 209 11.39 5.37 -9.76
CA ASP A 209 11.17 5.61 -11.19
C ASP A 209 9.67 5.65 -11.52
N VAL A 210 8.90 4.70 -10.98
CA VAL A 210 7.44 4.71 -11.07
C VAL A 210 6.83 4.33 -9.72
N LEU A 211 5.99 5.21 -9.21
CA LEU A 211 5.16 4.98 -8.03
C LEU A 211 3.71 4.83 -8.48
N ALA A 212 3.08 3.68 -8.23
CA ALA A 212 1.68 3.47 -8.54
C ALA A 212 0.84 3.38 -7.25
N LEU A 213 -0.20 4.21 -7.18
CA LEU A 213 -1.24 4.16 -6.17
C LEU A 213 -2.46 3.46 -6.75
N ALA A 214 -2.61 2.19 -6.40
CA ALA A 214 -3.90 1.55 -6.48
C ALA A 214 -4.66 1.93 -5.22
N THR A 215 -5.36 3.07 -5.26
CA THR A 215 -6.30 3.57 -4.25
C THR A 215 -7.36 4.42 -4.94
N CYS A 216 -8.56 4.57 -4.37
CA CYS A 216 -9.47 5.63 -4.80
C CYS A 216 -8.86 7.01 -4.46
N PHE A 217 -9.17 8.03 -5.27
CA PHE A 217 -8.86 9.43 -4.98
C PHE A 217 -7.37 9.71 -4.67
N GLY A 218 -6.45 8.93 -5.27
CA GLY A 218 -5.00 9.14 -5.13
C GLY A 218 -4.45 10.24 -6.05
N GLY A 219 -5.28 10.77 -6.95
CA GLY A 219 -4.93 11.78 -7.95
C GLY A 219 -5.27 13.21 -7.54
N THR A 220 -4.96 13.61 -6.31
CA THR A 220 -5.18 14.97 -5.83
C THR A 220 -3.89 15.80 -5.88
N PRO A 221 -3.96 17.14 -5.98
CA PRO A 221 -2.77 18.00 -5.86
C PRO A 221 -1.97 17.75 -4.58
N TYR A 222 -2.64 17.48 -3.45
CA TYR A 222 -1.99 17.18 -2.17
C TYR A 222 -1.25 15.84 -2.19
N THR A 223 -1.90 14.77 -2.67
CA THR A 223 -1.28 13.45 -2.74
C THR A 223 -0.08 13.43 -3.67
N ILE A 224 -0.22 13.99 -4.88
CA ILE A 224 0.88 14.04 -5.84
C ILE A 224 2.00 14.94 -5.33
N GLY A 225 1.67 16.10 -4.72
CA GLY A 225 2.66 17.00 -4.12
C GLY A 225 3.45 16.36 -2.98
N ALA A 226 2.80 15.58 -2.10
CA ALA A 226 3.46 14.88 -1.00
C ALA A 226 4.43 13.78 -1.48
N LEU A 227 4.12 13.11 -2.59
CA LEU A 227 4.93 12.01 -3.14
C LEU A 227 5.96 12.45 -4.18
N ALA A 228 5.77 13.61 -4.82
CA ALA A 228 6.66 14.18 -5.83
C ALA A 228 8.16 14.22 -5.45
N PRO A 229 8.54 14.52 -4.19
CA PRO A 229 9.95 14.48 -3.80
C PRO A 229 10.62 13.10 -3.99
N TYR A 230 9.82 12.02 -3.96
CA TYR A 230 10.32 10.65 -3.92
C TYR A 230 10.09 9.87 -5.20
N ALA A 231 9.39 10.43 -6.19
CA ALA A 231 9.06 9.74 -7.45
C ALA A 231 9.38 10.58 -8.68
N ARG A 232 9.60 9.91 -9.82
CA ARG A 232 9.74 10.53 -11.16
C ARG A 232 8.40 10.55 -11.89
N TYR A 233 7.75 9.39 -11.92
CA TYR A 233 6.38 9.24 -12.43
C TYR A 233 5.49 8.69 -11.32
N ILE A 234 4.29 9.26 -11.19
CA ILE A 234 3.24 8.73 -10.33
C ILE A 234 2.10 8.25 -11.21
N ILE A 235 1.50 7.10 -10.88
CA ILE A 235 0.30 6.58 -11.53
C ILE A 235 -0.78 6.47 -10.46
N ALA A 236 -1.87 7.21 -10.62
CA ALA A 236 -2.97 7.19 -9.65
C ALA A 236 -4.31 7.45 -10.33
N SER A 237 -5.39 7.13 -9.62
CA SER A 237 -6.75 7.50 -10.04
C SER A 237 -7.22 8.73 -9.26
N PRO A 238 -7.68 9.79 -9.94
CA PRO A 238 -8.39 10.87 -9.26
C PRO A 238 -9.80 10.44 -8.81
N ASP A 239 -10.44 9.44 -9.43
CA ASP A 239 -11.78 8.98 -9.04
C ASP A 239 -11.70 7.63 -8.28
N ASN A 240 -12.86 7.05 -8.00
CA ASN A 240 -13.04 5.72 -7.49
C ASN A 240 -12.31 4.69 -8.34
N LEU A 241 -11.46 3.91 -7.68
CA LEU A 241 -10.62 2.90 -8.30
C LEU A 241 -10.67 1.62 -7.50
N HIS A 242 -10.84 0.51 -8.21
CA HIS A 242 -10.95 -0.78 -7.57
C HIS A 242 -9.63 -1.56 -7.72
N LEU A 243 -9.00 -1.87 -6.58
CA LEU A 243 -7.64 -2.42 -6.46
C LEU A 243 -7.37 -3.67 -7.29
N SER A 244 -8.36 -4.54 -7.39
CA SER A 244 -8.22 -5.85 -8.05
C SER A 244 -7.96 -5.77 -9.55
N TYR A 245 -8.16 -4.61 -10.18
CA TYR A 245 -8.11 -4.43 -11.63
C TYR A 245 -6.84 -3.72 -12.13
N PHE A 246 -5.86 -3.47 -11.26
CA PHE A 246 -4.53 -3.12 -11.77
C PHE A 246 -3.92 -4.33 -12.48
N ASP A 247 -3.60 -4.16 -13.75
CA ASP A 247 -2.90 -5.17 -14.53
C ASP A 247 -1.42 -5.19 -14.14
N LEU A 248 -0.99 -6.26 -13.47
CA LEU A 248 0.40 -6.46 -13.11
C LEU A 248 1.19 -7.20 -14.19
N GLU A 249 0.54 -7.74 -15.22
CA GLU A 249 1.21 -8.53 -16.26
C GLU A 249 2.35 -7.79 -16.97
N PRO A 250 2.29 -6.47 -17.23
CA PRO A 250 3.42 -5.74 -17.82
C PRO A 250 4.71 -5.83 -16.99
N LEU A 251 4.61 -6.16 -15.71
CA LEU A 251 5.76 -6.36 -14.82
C LEU A 251 6.40 -7.74 -14.95
N ALA A 252 5.75 -8.73 -15.56
CA ALA A 252 6.29 -10.09 -15.69
C ALA A 252 7.53 -10.15 -16.58
N SER A 253 7.58 -9.28 -17.59
CA SER A 253 8.62 -9.22 -18.61
C SER A 253 9.04 -7.78 -18.89
N LEU A 254 9.22 -7.00 -17.82
CA LEU A 254 9.71 -5.63 -17.96
C LEU A 254 11.12 -5.67 -18.56
N ASP A 255 11.21 -5.31 -19.83
CA ASP A 255 12.44 -5.02 -20.56
C ASP A 255 12.69 -3.51 -20.45
N ALA A 256 12.87 -3.05 -19.21
CA ALA A 256 13.24 -1.67 -18.96
C ALA A 256 14.75 -1.55 -19.19
N GLY A 257 15.13 -0.94 -20.31
CA GLY A 257 16.43 -0.31 -20.38
C GLY A 257 16.51 0.85 -19.36
N SER A 258 17.71 1.39 -19.16
CA SER A 258 17.96 2.42 -18.16
C SER A 258 17.69 3.86 -18.66
N GLY A 259 17.01 4.04 -19.79
CA GLY A 259 16.75 5.36 -20.36
C GLY A 259 15.48 6.02 -19.83
N ASP A 260 15.52 7.34 -19.60
CA ASP A 260 14.38 8.14 -19.12
C ASP A 260 13.11 7.96 -19.98
N ASN A 261 13.28 7.97 -21.30
CA ASN A 261 12.18 7.77 -22.25
C ASN A 261 11.56 6.37 -22.13
N GLU A 262 12.32 5.38 -21.68
CA GLU A 262 11.83 4.01 -21.51
C GLU A 262 10.98 3.88 -20.25
N VAL A 263 11.36 4.57 -19.16
CA VAL A 263 10.57 4.65 -17.93
C VAL A 263 9.26 5.39 -18.16
N ALA A 264 9.30 6.56 -18.80
CA ALA A 264 8.10 7.33 -19.15
C ALA A 264 7.15 6.51 -20.02
N GLY A 265 7.68 5.91 -21.09
CA GLY A 265 6.89 5.05 -21.98
C GLY A 265 6.36 3.79 -21.27
N PHE A 266 7.07 3.26 -20.28
CA PHE A 266 6.55 2.17 -19.45
C PHE A 266 5.38 2.64 -18.58
N ALA A 267 5.50 3.78 -17.89
CA ALA A 267 4.43 4.33 -17.06
C ALA A 267 3.13 4.53 -17.86
N ASP A 268 3.23 5.12 -19.05
CA ASP A 268 2.10 5.30 -19.96
C ASP A 268 1.46 3.98 -20.40
N ARG A 269 2.27 2.97 -20.75
CA ARG A 269 1.76 1.65 -21.14
C ARG A 269 1.10 0.93 -19.97
N PHE A 270 1.71 1.00 -18.79
CA PHE A 270 1.16 0.40 -17.57
C PHE A 270 -0.18 1.03 -17.20
N ALA A 271 -0.26 2.36 -17.18
CA ALA A 271 -1.50 3.10 -16.92
C ALA A 271 -2.59 2.82 -17.96
N ARG A 272 -2.24 2.77 -19.25
CA ARG A 272 -3.17 2.41 -20.33
C ARG A 272 -3.72 1.01 -20.14
N ASN A 273 -2.89 0.02 -19.84
CA ASN A 273 -3.34 -1.36 -19.65
C ASN A 273 -4.29 -1.48 -18.45
N ALA A 274 -3.95 -0.82 -17.33
CA ALA A 274 -4.84 -0.74 -16.16
C ALA A 274 -6.18 -0.10 -16.53
N PHE A 275 -6.16 1.02 -17.25
CA PHE A 275 -7.36 1.69 -17.74
C PHE A 275 -8.21 0.77 -18.64
N GLU A 276 -7.61 0.11 -19.63
CA GLU A 276 -8.32 -0.77 -20.55
C GLU A 276 -8.95 -1.97 -19.82
N GLN A 277 -8.24 -2.57 -18.86
CA GLN A 277 -8.79 -3.63 -18.02
C GLN A 277 -9.98 -3.14 -17.19
N LEU A 278 -9.81 -2.03 -16.46
CA LEU A 278 -10.89 -1.41 -15.67
C LEU A 278 -12.10 -1.06 -16.54
N ALA A 279 -11.88 -0.40 -17.68
CA ALA A 279 -12.94 0.00 -18.59
C ALA A 279 -13.70 -1.20 -19.19
N ASN A 280 -13.09 -2.37 -19.30
CA ASN A 280 -13.80 -3.55 -19.76
C ASN A 280 -14.64 -4.21 -18.65
N GLU A 281 -14.19 -4.14 -17.39
CA GLU A 281 -14.80 -4.84 -16.27
C GLU A 281 -15.89 -4.03 -15.54
N VAL A 282 -15.75 -2.69 -15.46
CA VAL A 282 -16.67 -1.84 -14.68
C VAL A 282 -17.56 -0.96 -15.56
N GLN A 283 -18.72 -0.58 -15.02
CA GLN A 283 -19.69 0.32 -15.67
C GLN A 283 -19.66 1.76 -15.12
N THR A 284 -18.95 1.99 -14.02
CA THR A 284 -18.75 3.29 -13.38
C THR A 284 -17.70 4.12 -14.11
N THR A 285 -17.43 5.34 -13.64
CA THR A 285 -16.30 6.13 -14.12
C THR A 285 -15.01 5.34 -13.99
N VAL A 286 -14.10 5.52 -14.94
CA VAL A 286 -12.73 5.01 -14.87
C VAL A 286 -11.80 6.15 -15.23
N SER A 287 -10.87 6.46 -14.34
CA SER A 287 -9.77 7.39 -14.58
C SER A 287 -8.45 6.76 -14.11
N VAL A 288 -7.43 6.84 -14.94
CA VAL A 288 -6.05 6.50 -14.58
C VAL A 288 -5.16 7.58 -15.17
N VAL A 289 -4.31 8.17 -14.35
CA VAL A 289 -3.48 9.31 -14.75
C VAL A 289 -2.03 9.00 -14.47
N VAL A 290 -1.18 9.31 -15.45
CA VAL A 290 0.27 9.37 -15.26
C VAL A 290 0.65 10.82 -15.01
N TYR A 291 1.37 11.06 -13.92
CA TYR A 291 1.91 12.36 -13.54
C TYR A 291 3.42 12.32 -13.74
N ASP A 292 3.94 13.07 -14.71
CA ASP A 292 5.36 13.45 -14.75
C ASP A 292 5.59 14.50 -13.66
N VAL A 293 6.27 14.11 -12.59
CA VAL A 293 6.44 14.94 -11.40
C VAL A 293 7.11 16.28 -11.72
N ASN A 294 8.01 16.33 -12.70
CA ASN A 294 8.65 17.59 -13.08
C ASN A 294 7.70 18.50 -13.86
N GLY A 295 6.77 17.92 -14.63
CA GLY A 295 5.80 18.67 -15.44
C GLY A 295 4.63 19.23 -14.63
N VAL A 296 4.22 18.55 -13.56
CA VAL A 296 3.05 18.97 -12.74
C VAL A 296 3.40 19.96 -11.62
N GLY A 297 4.68 20.22 -11.36
CA GLY A 297 5.14 21.00 -10.20
C GLY A 297 4.55 22.42 -10.15
N ASP A 298 4.57 23.14 -11.27
CA ASP A 298 4.03 24.51 -11.35
C ASP A 298 2.53 24.56 -11.02
N PHE A 299 1.76 23.57 -11.47
CA PHE A 299 0.34 23.49 -11.16
C PHE A 299 0.11 23.22 -9.67
N ILE A 300 0.80 22.23 -9.09
CA ILE A 300 0.70 21.89 -7.67
C ILE A 300 1.00 23.12 -6.80
N ASP A 301 2.10 23.82 -7.08
CA ASP A 301 2.49 25.03 -6.36
C ASP A 301 1.44 26.14 -6.47
N SER A 302 0.81 26.29 -7.66
CA SER A 302 -0.20 27.31 -7.91
C SER A 302 -1.50 27.10 -7.11
N VAL A 303 -1.87 25.84 -6.84
CA VAL A 303 -3.11 25.48 -6.13
C VAL A 303 -2.89 25.15 -4.65
N ALA A 304 -1.66 24.93 -4.19
CA ALA A 304 -1.33 24.50 -2.84
C ALA A 304 -2.06 25.31 -1.76
N GLY A 305 -1.98 26.65 -1.84
CA GLY A 305 -2.63 27.52 -0.87
C GLY A 305 -4.16 27.45 -0.87
N VAL A 306 -4.79 27.18 -2.01
CA VAL A 306 -6.25 26.95 -2.10
C VAL A 306 -6.58 25.62 -1.45
N TYR A 307 -5.86 24.57 -1.83
CA TYR A 307 -6.08 23.22 -1.37
C TYR A 307 -5.91 23.08 0.15
N ASP A 308 -4.85 23.67 0.73
CA ASP A 308 -4.60 23.67 2.18
C ASP A 308 -5.76 24.26 2.98
N ARG A 309 -6.37 25.35 2.47
CA ARG A 309 -7.53 25.97 3.12
C ARG A 309 -8.73 25.04 3.05
N THR A 310 -8.95 24.40 1.90
CA THR A 310 -10.06 23.47 1.71
C THR A 310 -9.92 22.24 2.61
N VAL A 311 -8.75 21.61 2.66
CA VAL A 311 -8.46 20.48 3.56
C VAL A 311 -8.64 20.90 5.03
N THR A 312 -8.13 22.07 5.42
CA THR A 312 -8.29 22.59 6.78
C THR A 312 -9.76 22.81 7.15
N ALA A 313 -10.56 23.32 6.21
CA ALA A 313 -11.98 23.52 6.40
C ALA A 313 -12.73 22.18 6.45
N ALA A 314 -12.46 21.27 5.51
CA ALA A 314 -13.04 19.93 5.44
C ALA A 314 -12.80 19.13 6.73
N ASN A 315 -11.59 19.21 7.31
CA ASN A 315 -11.24 18.58 8.58
C ASN A 315 -12.05 19.09 9.79
N ARG A 316 -12.76 20.21 9.66
CA ARG A 316 -13.64 20.77 10.72
C ARG A 316 -15.12 20.49 10.47
N MET A 317 -15.47 19.99 9.30
CA MET A 317 -16.86 19.76 8.89
C MET A 317 -17.27 18.31 9.13
N SER A 318 -18.59 18.07 9.12
CA SER A 318 -19.08 16.71 9.06
C SER A 318 -18.75 16.10 7.71
N THR A 319 -18.48 14.79 7.66
CA THR A 319 -18.18 14.07 6.41
C THR A 319 -19.27 14.20 5.35
N ALA A 320 -20.52 14.47 5.74
CA ALA A 320 -21.63 14.67 4.81
C ALA A 320 -21.57 16.01 4.05
N SER A 321 -20.72 16.94 4.47
CA SER A 321 -20.61 18.29 3.89
C SER A 321 -19.38 18.46 3.00
N VAL A 322 -18.61 17.39 2.79
CA VAL A 322 -17.38 17.41 2.01
C VAL A 322 -17.50 16.33 0.95
N GLU A 323 -17.32 16.71 -0.30
CA GLU A 323 -17.32 15.78 -1.43
C GLU A 323 -16.08 15.97 -2.30
N HIS A 324 -15.71 14.91 -3.00
CA HIS A 324 -14.73 14.96 -4.07
C HIS A 324 -15.38 15.49 -5.35
N CYS A 325 -14.67 16.32 -6.09
CA CYS A 325 -15.05 16.73 -7.44
C CYS A 325 -13.82 16.87 -8.34
N ASP A 326 -14.02 16.73 -9.64
CA ASP A 326 -13.00 17.06 -10.63
C ASP A 326 -12.57 18.53 -10.46
N CYS A 327 -11.27 18.79 -10.31
CA CYS A 327 -10.74 20.13 -10.07
C CYS A 327 -11.12 21.13 -11.17
N ALA A 328 -11.37 20.69 -12.41
CA ALA A 328 -11.81 21.59 -13.48
C ALA A 328 -13.25 22.11 -13.28
N ASP A 329 -14.06 21.43 -12.45
CA ASP A 329 -15.43 21.83 -12.14
C ASP A 329 -15.48 22.95 -11.08
N ASP A 330 -14.33 23.36 -10.51
CA ASP A 330 -14.21 24.48 -9.56
C ASP A 330 -13.16 25.50 -10.03
N SER A 331 -13.61 26.73 -10.24
CA SER A 331 -12.78 27.84 -10.72
C SER A 331 -11.57 28.17 -9.84
N ALA A 332 -11.58 27.77 -8.56
CA ALA A 332 -10.44 27.97 -7.67
C ALA A 332 -9.25 27.08 -8.02
N TYR A 333 -9.48 25.95 -8.70
CA TYR A 333 -8.45 25.01 -9.13
C TYR A 333 -8.23 25.02 -10.65
N ALA A 334 -9.23 25.43 -11.45
CA ALA A 334 -9.15 25.54 -12.91
C ALA A 334 -8.17 26.63 -13.41
N LEU A 335 -6.88 26.43 -13.15
CA LEU A 335 -5.79 27.35 -13.46
C LEU A 335 -5.02 26.90 -14.73
N PRO A 336 -4.31 27.83 -15.40
CA PRO A 336 -3.39 27.48 -16.50
C PRO A 336 -2.34 26.45 -16.06
N GLY A 337 -1.98 25.54 -16.97
CA GLY A 337 -0.98 24.49 -16.70
C GLY A 337 -1.53 23.25 -15.98
N MET A 338 -2.83 23.19 -15.67
CA MET A 338 -3.46 22.02 -15.03
C MET A 338 -3.19 20.69 -15.76
N SER A 339 -3.05 20.72 -17.09
CA SER A 339 -2.79 19.54 -17.91
C SER A 339 -1.30 19.21 -18.10
N ASP A 340 -0.40 20.08 -17.66
CA ASP A 340 1.03 19.96 -17.95
C ASP A 340 1.61 18.76 -17.18
N GLY A 341 2.40 17.94 -17.88
CA GLY A 341 2.95 16.71 -17.30
C GLY A 341 1.94 15.59 -17.05
N LEU A 342 0.72 15.66 -17.60
CA LEU A 342 -0.29 14.61 -17.43
C LEU A 342 -0.51 13.78 -18.69
N THR A 343 -0.67 12.47 -18.49
CA THR A 343 -1.35 11.57 -19.42
C THR A 343 -2.63 11.05 -18.77
N VAL A 344 -3.79 11.52 -19.24
CA VAL A 344 -5.11 11.16 -18.67
C VAL A 344 -5.79 10.08 -19.51
N PHE A 345 -6.08 8.93 -18.90
CA PHE A 345 -6.96 7.91 -19.45
C PHE A 345 -8.31 7.98 -18.75
N TYR A 346 -9.37 8.32 -19.49
CA TYR A 346 -10.69 8.55 -18.91
C TYR A 346 -11.81 7.91 -19.71
N ARG A 347 -12.81 7.42 -18.98
CA ARG A 347 -14.12 7.05 -19.51
C ARG A 347 -15.20 7.42 -18.49
N ALA A 348 -16.17 8.19 -18.94
CA ALA A 348 -17.40 8.47 -18.20
C ALA A 348 -18.15 7.18 -17.76
N PRO A 349 -18.96 7.26 -16.69
CA PRO A 349 -19.82 6.16 -16.30
C PRO A 349 -20.85 5.87 -17.41
N ARG A 350 -21.30 4.63 -17.53
CA ARG A 350 -22.30 4.28 -18.57
C ARG A 350 -23.72 4.77 -18.25
N PHE A 351 -23.96 5.23 -17.03
CA PHE A 351 -25.26 5.66 -16.52
C PHE A 351 -25.12 6.84 -15.54
N GLY A 352 -26.25 7.42 -15.11
CA GLY A 352 -26.27 8.53 -14.16
C GLY A 352 -26.02 9.90 -14.79
N ARG A 353 -25.75 10.91 -13.95
CA ARG A 353 -25.57 12.31 -14.36
C ARG A 353 -24.28 12.54 -15.15
N GLY A 354 -23.20 11.83 -14.80
CA GLY A 354 -21.88 11.99 -15.43
C GLY A 354 -21.69 11.27 -16.77
N LYS A 355 -22.69 10.54 -17.28
CA LYS A 355 -22.51 9.63 -18.44
C LYS A 355 -22.12 10.29 -19.77
N TYR A 356 -22.23 11.62 -19.84
CA TYR A 356 -21.88 12.40 -21.02
C TYR A 356 -20.71 13.36 -20.75
N LYS A 357 -20.04 13.26 -19.60
CA LYS A 357 -18.82 14.03 -19.33
C LYS A 357 -17.73 13.54 -20.30
N PRO A 358 -17.21 14.37 -21.21
CA PRO A 358 -16.33 13.89 -22.28
C PRO A 358 -14.90 13.65 -21.78
N ASP A 359 -14.51 14.32 -20.71
CA ASP A 359 -13.13 14.41 -20.21
C ASP A 359 -13.07 14.48 -18.68
N HIS A 360 -11.85 14.43 -18.15
CA HIS A 360 -11.51 14.65 -16.75
C HIS A 360 -10.24 15.51 -16.72
N SER A 361 -10.10 16.41 -15.74
CA SER A 361 -8.88 17.22 -15.64
C SER A 361 -7.60 16.43 -15.36
N GLY A 362 -7.78 15.18 -14.91
CA GLY A 362 -6.74 14.37 -14.30
C GLY A 362 -6.56 14.61 -12.80
N TRP A 363 -7.27 15.57 -12.20
CA TRP A 363 -7.15 15.91 -10.78
C TRP A 363 -8.49 15.83 -10.05
N GLU A 364 -8.46 15.32 -8.82
CA GLU A 364 -9.59 15.42 -7.89
C GLU A 364 -9.29 16.45 -6.79
N CYS A 365 -10.33 17.19 -6.41
CA CYS A 365 -10.27 18.23 -5.40
C CYS A 365 -11.43 18.10 -4.41
N TRP A 366 -11.18 18.53 -3.18
CA TRP A 366 -12.26 18.70 -2.21
C TRP A 366 -13.16 19.88 -2.56
N ARG A 367 -14.46 19.67 -2.37
CA ARG A 367 -15.49 20.70 -2.38
C ARG A 367 -16.30 20.61 -1.10
N ILE A 368 -16.60 21.78 -0.53
CA ILE A 368 -17.54 21.90 0.58
C ILE A 368 -18.92 22.08 -0.02
N ALA A 369 -19.82 21.14 0.26
CA ALA A 369 -21.22 21.25 -0.16
C ALA A 369 -21.90 22.39 0.64
N GLU A 370 -22.50 23.34 -0.09
CA GLU A 370 -23.24 24.48 0.47
C GLU A 370 -24.59 24.08 1.11
#